data_AF-A0A534S5H8-F1
#
_entry.id   AF-A0A534S5H8-F1
#
_cell.length_a   1.000
_cell.length_b   1.000
_cell.length_c   1.000
_cell.angle_alpha   90.00
_cell.angle_beta   90.00
_cell.angle_gamma   90.00
#
_symmetry.space_group_name_H-M   'P 1'
#
loop_
_entity.id
_entity.type
_entity.pdbx_description
1 polymer ?
#
loop_
_entity_poly.entity_id
_entity_poly.type
_entity_poly.pdbx_seq_one_letter_code
_entity_poly.pdbx_strand_id
1 'polypeptide(L)'
;MSYHSAAGNEAGVHLEQMYRASPDMGFHDFLGEPGKVDETNDVSVGTLGTLTCILQWNDPFGAAADDYDLFVFDANLKLLAASTNSQTGTEDPLEEVSVRAPVSQTFKVAIRKAAGESQLLSLFCLSGAGQQYVTPTGSIIGHPALEEAVAVGAINVSDSGLDTVESYSSEGPAGIFFPAPETRAKPDIAAFDGVSISNAGGFPRCPPFCRFFGTSAAAPHSAAVAALLLSKNPFLTPPDIQDALRATAVDIGSAGPDDDSGAGRLDALAAADAIQPPECAHDGDCSDGNVCTTDACERGACQHARVPDGTTCNDGNTCTRTDRCQMGVCTGTNAVLCPPPDQCHNAACDPATGTCSSPAKPDGSSCNDGQACTRPDTCQSGVCRGNAVVCLASDQCHEVGICDPATGACSNPAKPDGSACDDGNACTRPDTCRSGACTGGDPVVCDDDHEPCTDDACDPQRGCLHPPLTGVRSVTCWLDGIEEALGAASASDIRAPVRRGIGTAVMDLTSRIQLTAEAARAGDSKRESRMLHSRGAT
;
A
#
# COMPACT_ATOMS: atom_id res chain seq x y z
N MET A 1 23.84 -26.82 7.62
CA MET A 1 24.37 -26.53 8.96
C MET A 1 25.53 -25.56 8.79
N SER A 2 25.70 -24.58 9.68
CA SER A 2 26.88 -23.69 9.66
C SER A 2 28.12 -24.49 10.07
N TYR A 3 29.21 -24.36 9.33
CA TYR A 3 30.46 -25.07 9.57
C TYR A 3 31.53 -24.09 10.05
N HIS A 4 32.06 -24.31 11.26
CA HIS A 4 33.05 -23.43 11.88
C HIS A 4 34.33 -24.21 12.10
N SER A 5 35.43 -23.66 11.59
CA SER A 5 36.74 -24.29 11.59
C SER A 5 37.76 -23.40 12.26
N ALA A 6 38.73 -24.02 12.93
CA ALA A 6 39.97 -23.34 13.27
C ALA A 6 40.63 -22.83 11.97
N ALA A 7 41.11 -21.59 11.96
CA ALA A 7 41.84 -21.06 10.80
C ALA A 7 43.20 -21.77 10.60
N GLY A 8 43.79 -22.28 11.68
CA GLY A 8 45.14 -22.86 11.73
C GLY A 8 45.98 -22.19 12.83
N ASN A 9 47.07 -22.83 13.25
CA ASN A 9 48.02 -22.30 14.23
C ASN A 9 49.44 -22.20 13.66
N GLU A 10 49.54 -22.05 12.33
CA GLU A 10 50.77 -22.27 11.60
C GLU A 10 51.38 -21.00 10.98
N ALA A 11 50.84 -19.80 11.25
CA ALA A 11 51.39 -18.55 10.71
C ALA A 11 52.90 -18.39 10.95
N GLY A 12 53.37 -18.68 12.17
CA GLY A 12 54.77 -18.59 12.56
C GLY A 12 55.68 -19.73 12.07
N VAL A 13 55.13 -20.73 11.37
CA VAL A 13 55.86 -21.90 10.84
C VAL A 13 55.44 -22.25 9.40
N HIS A 14 54.80 -21.30 8.72
CA HIS A 14 54.44 -21.37 7.31
C HIS A 14 55.43 -20.55 6.48
N LEU A 15 55.74 -21.03 5.29
CA LEU A 15 56.51 -20.33 4.29
C LEU A 15 55.87 -20.57 2.93
N GLU A 16 55.65 -19.50 2.17
CA GLU A 16 55.22 -19.59 0.78
C GLU A 16 56.18 -18.82 -0.13
N GLN A 17 56.85 -19.52 -1.05
CA GLN A 17 57.83 -18.92 -1.95
C GLN A 17 57.95 -19.68 -3.27
N MET A 18 58.17 -18.97 -4.38
CA MET A 18 58.55 -19.60 -5.65
C MET A 18 59.90 -20.32 -5.51
N TYR A 19 60.01 -21.55 -6.03
CA TYR A 19 61.27 -22.29 -6.01
C TYR A 19 62.37 -21.53 -6.79
N ARG A 20 63.44 -21.20 -6.07
CA ARG A 20 64.68 -20.64 -6.60
C ARG A 20 65.80 -21.65 -6.39
N ALA A 21 66.40 -22.13 -7.47
CA ALA A 21 67.55 -23.03 -7.38
C ALA A 21 68.80 -22.25 -6.94
N SER A 22 69.49 -22.75 -5.93
CA SER A 22 70.80 -22.25 -5.55
C SER A 22 71.85 -22.58 -6.62
N PRO A 23 72.87 -21.71 -6.81
CA PRO A 23 73.95 -21.95 -7.76
C PRO A 23 74.94 -23.03 -7.32
N ASP A 24 74.99 -23.38 -6.03
CA ASP A 24 76.01 -24.25 -5.46
C ASP A 24 75.57 -25.72 -5.42
N MET A 25 74.51 -26.05 -4.67
CA MET A 25 74.09 -27.43 -4.43
C MET A 25 72.73 -27.81 -5.03
N GLY A 26 72.02 -26.87 -5.67
CA GLY A 26 70.71 -27.11 -6.29
C GLY A 26 69.55 -27.26 -5.30
N PHE A 27 69.75 -26.82 -4.05
CA PHE A 27 68.67 -26.69 -3.07
C PHE A 27 67.92 -25.36 -3.27
N HIS A 28 66.77 -25.22 -2.62
CA HIS A 28 65.99 -24.00 -2.62
C HIS A 28 66.74 -22.88 -1.87
N ASP A 29 66.93 -21.73 -2.53
CA ASP A 29 67.44 -20.52 -1.88
C ASP A 29 66.31 -19.78 -1.15
N PHE A 30 66.23 -19.97 0.16
CA PHE A 30 65.23 -19.36 1.04
C PHE A 30 65.42 -17.85 1.22
N LEU A 31 66.65 -17.34 1.05
CA LEU A 31 66.96 -15.93 1.24
C LEU A 31 66.53 -15.09 0.04
N GLY A 32 66.83 -15.55 -1.18
CA GLY A 32 66.43 -14.88 -2.42
C GLY A 32 67.06 -13.50 -2.64
N GLU A 33 68.14 -13.17 -1.93
CA GLU A 33 68.87 -11.90 -2.09
C GLU A 33 69.98 -12.02 -3.15
N PRO A 34 70.13 -11.06 -4.08
CA PRO A 34 71.21 -11.11 -5.07
C PRO A 34 72.60 -11.20 -4.43
N GLY A 35 73.35 -12.26 -4.75
CA GLY A 35 74.72 -12.47 -4.29
C GLY A 35 74.86 -13.08 -2.89
N LYS A 36 73.76 -13.49 -2.26
CA LYS A 36 73.74 -14.32 -1.04
C LYS A 36 72.80 -15.50 -1.26
N VAL A 37 73.10 -16.63 -0.62
CA VAL A 37 72.30 -17.85 -0.74
C VAL A 37 72.16 -18.43 0.65
N ASP A 38 70.94 -18.81 1.03
CA ASP A 38 70.71 -19.70 2.17
C ASP A 38 69.88 -20.89 1.70
N GLU A 39 70.52 -22.06 1.65
CA GLU A 39 69.92 -23.30 1.15
C GLU A 39 69.10 -24.04 2.22
N THR A 40 69.05 -23.49 3.43
CA THR A 40 68.36 -24.10 4.57
C THR A 40 67.43 -23.12 5.26
N ASN A 41 66.35 -23.64 5.83
CA ASN A 41 65.50 -22.91 6.76
C ASN A 41 65.67 -23.51 8.16
N ASP A 42 66.21 -22.73 9.08
CA ASP A 42 66.46 -23.17 10.44
C ASP A 42 65.16 -23.22 11.26
N VAL A 43 64.82 -24.41 11.76
CA VAL A 43 63.63 -24.63 12.59
C VAL A 43 64.04 -25.12 13.97
N SER A 44 63.70 -24.34 15.00
CA SER A 44 63.99 -24.66 16.39
C SER A 44 62.86 -25.49 16.99
N VAL A 45 63.19 -26.59 17.64
CA VAL A 45 62.21 -27.50 18.25
C VAL A 45 62.59 -27.77 19.70
N GLY A 46 61.60 -27.72 20.58
CA GLY A 46 61.78 -27.95 22.01
C GLY A 46 62.11 -29.40 22.37
N THR A 47 62.56 -29.61 23.61
CA THR A 47 62.89 -30.93 24.15
C THR A 47 61.71 -31.90 24.05
N LEU A 48 61.98 -33.12 23.58
CA LEU A 48 61.01 -34.19 23.31
C LEU A 48 59.97 -33.87 22.23
N GLY A 49 60.12 -32.76 21.50
CA GLY A 49 59.30 -32.41 20.35
C GLY A 49 59.50 -33.33 19.15
N THR A 50 58.59 -33.29 18.20
CA THR A 50 58.73 -33.95 16.89
C THR A 50 58.48 -32.89 15.83
N LEU A 51 59.52 -32.58 15.04
CA LEU A 51 59.37 -31.74 13.86
C LEU A 51 58.64 -32.54 12.80
N THR A 52 57.55 -32.01 12.26
CA THR A 52 56.90 -32.56 11.06
C THR A 52 56.84 -31.44 10.03
N CYS A 53 57.64 -31.57 8.96
CA CYS A 53 57.60 -30.61 7.87
C CYS A 53 56.82 -31.22 6.70
N ILE A 54 55.83 -30.48 6.22
CA ILE A 54 54.97 -30.82 5.09
C ILE A 54 55.25 -29.77 4.02
N LEU A 55 55.76 -30.20 2.88
CA LEU A 55 55.94 -29.40 1.69
C LEU A 55 54.80 -29.72 0.72
N GLN A 56 54.21 -28.69 0.14
CA GLN A 56 53.25 -28.79 -0.94
C GLN A 56 53.64 -27.81 -2.06
N TRP A 57 53.33 -28.12 -3.31
CA TRP A 57 53.44 -27.19 -4.44
C TRP A 57 52.14 -27.07 -5.22
N ASN A 58 52.01 -26.03 -6.04
CA ASN A 58 50.77 -25.63 -6.74
C ASN A 58 50.43 -26.47 -7.98
N ASP A 59 50.84 -27.73 -8.01
CA ASP A 59 50.33 -28.72 -8.95
C ASP A 59 48.93 -29.22 -8.52
N PRO A 60 48.14 -29.82 -9.42
CA PRO A 60 46.86 -30.40 -9.04
C PRO A 60 47.08 -31.71 -8.24
N PHE A 61 46.32 -31.88 -7.16
CA PHE A 61 46.24 -33.16 -6.43
C PHE A 61 45.82 -34.30 -7.38
N GLY A 62 46.50 -35.44 -7.25
CA GLY A 62 46.37 -36.61 -8.14
C GLY A 62 46.93 -36.42 -9.55
N ALA A 63 47.65 -35.32 -9.81
CA ALA A 63 48.19 -34.99 -11.13
C ALA A 63 49.50 -34.17 -11.06
N ALA A 64 50.33 -34.41 -10.04
CA ALA A 64 51.60 -33.71 -9.86
C ALA A 64 52.59 -34.01 -11.00
N ALA A 65 52.98 -32.98 -11.75
CA ALA A 65 53.87 -33.07 -12.91
C ALA A 65 55.32 -32.71 -12.55
N ASP A 66 55.50 -31.97 -11.46
CA ASP A 66 56.79 -31.59 -10.91
C ASP A 66 57.10 -32.42 -9.64
N ASP A 67 58.39 -32.63 -9.37
CA ASP A 67 58.88 -33.52 -8.30
C ASP A 67 59.86 -32.74 -7.42
N TYR A 68 59.55 -32.64 -6.12
CA TYR A 68 60.35 -31.94 -5.13
C TYR A 68 60.64 -32.85 -3.94
N ASP A 69 61.89 -32.88 -3.52
CA ASP A 69 62.36 -33.64 -2.36
C ASP A 69 62.49 -32.73 -1.12
N LEU A 70 62.11 -33.24 0.05
CA LEU A 70 62.19 -32.54 1.33
C LEU A 70 63.21 -33.22 2.26
N PHE A 71 64.15 -32.45 2.81
CA PHE A 71 65.24 -32.94 3.65
C PHE A 71 65.28 -32.23 5.00
N VAL A 72 65.64 -32.97 6.04
CA VAL A 72 65.91 -32.44 7.38
C VAL A 72 67.29 -32.89 7.84
N PHE A 73 68.14 -31.91 8.16
CA PHE A 73 69.48 -32.11 8.67
C PHE A 73 69.59 -31.66 10.13
N ASP A 74 70.62 -32.16 10.84
CA ASP A 74 71.04 -31.57 12.11
C ASP A 74 71.82 -30.26 11.90
N ALA A 75 72.19 -29.61 13.00
CA ALA A 75 72.94 -28.35 12.98
C ALA A 75 74.32 -28.44 12.29
N ASN A 76 74.88 -29.65 12.11
CA ASN A 76 76.15 -29.88 11.41
C ASN A 76 75.93 -30.34 9.95
N LEU A 77 74.72 -30.16 9.41
CA LEU A 77 74.34 -30.59 8.06
C LEU A 77 74.43 -32.10 7.84
N LYS A 78 74.33 -32.91 8.90
CA LYS A 78 74.16 -34.36 8.74
C LYS A 78 72.69 -34.65 8.49
N LEU A 79 72.41 -35.39 7.40
CA LEU A 79 71.06 -35.79 7.05
C LEU A 79 70.46 -36.67 8.14
N LEU A 80 69.27 -36.30 8.63
CA LEU A 80 68.52 -37.05 9.64
C LEU A 80 67.36 -37.80 9.03
N ALA A 81 66.60 -37.13 8.14
CA ALA A 81 65.48 -37.71 7.42
C ALA A 81 65.26 -36.97 6.10
N ALA A 82 64.62 -37.65 5.16
CA ALA A 82 64.19 -37.08 3.90
C ALA A 82 62.91 -37.76 3.46
N SER A 83 62.12 -37.05 2.66
CA SER A 83 61.05 -37.61 1.85
C SER A 83 61.36 -37.27 0.39
N THR A 84 61.43 -38.32 -0.42
CA THR A 84 61.86 -38.28 -1.83
C THR A 84 60.94 -39.15 -2.67
N ASN A 85 59.63 -39.08 -2.40
CA ASN A 85 58.68 -39.86 -3.17
C ASN A 85 58.65 -39.25 -4.57
N SER A 86 58.56 -40.09 -5.61
CA SER A 86 58.58 -39.55 -6.96
C SER A 86 57.17 -39.20 -7.41
N GLN A 87 56.97 -37.96 -7.87
CA GLN A 87 55.76 -37.53 -8.56
C GLN A 87 55.99 -37.55 -10.07
N THR A 88 55.20 -38.38 -10.77
CA THR A 88 55.37 -38.69 -12.19
C THR A 88 54.14 -38.37 -13.04
N GLY A 89 53.12 -37.73 -12.45
CA GLY A 89 51.91 -37.29 -13.11
C GLY A 89 50.61 -37.83 -12.52
N THR A 90 50.65 -38.69 -11.49
CA THR A 90 49.43 -39.27 -10.88
C THR A 90 49.36 -39.15 -9.36
N GLU A 91 50.46 -38.73 -8.77
CA GLU A 91 50.65 -38.56 -7.34
C GLU A 91 50.18 -37.17 -6.89
N ASP A 92 50.10 -36.99 -5.57
CA ASP A 92 49.81 -35.69 -4.97
C ASP A 92 51.09 -34.84 -4.86
N PRO A 93 50.99 -33.51 -4.98
CA PRO A 93 52.14 -32.61 -4.99
C PRO A 93 52.60 -32.29 -3.56
N LEU A 94 52.99 -33.32 -2.80
CA LEU A 94 53.36 -33.19 -1.41
C LEU A 94 54.54 -34.07 -1.00
N GLU A 95 55.30 -33.58 -0.04
CA GLU A 95 56.28 -34.35 0.72
C GLU A 95 56.10 -34.12 2.22
N GLU A 96 56.27 -35.17 3.01
CA GLU A 96 56.19 -35.09 4.48
C GLU A 96 57.37 -35.80 5.12
N VAL A 97 58.04 -35.12 6.05
CA VAL A 97 59.14 -35.70 6.82
C VAL A 97 59.01 -35.37 8.30
N SER A 98 59.26 -36.38 9.14
CA SER A 98 59.18 -36.26 10.60
C SER A 98 60.48 -36.63 11.29
N VAL A 99 60.95 -35.79 12.21
CA VAL A 99 62.17 -36.03 13.02
C VAL A 99 61.93 -35.70 14.48
N ARG A 100 62.29 -36.63 15.37
CA ARG A 100 62.20 -36.42 16.83
C ARG A 100 63.39 -35.62 17.36
N ALA A 101 63.10 -34.62 18.19
CA ALA A 101 64.08 -33.83 18.93
C ALA A 101 64.17 -34.35 20.40
N PRO A 102 65.15 -35.20 20.75
CA PRO A 102 65.28 -35.69 22.12
C PRO A 102 65.63 -34.58 23.13
N VAL A 103 66.30 -33.53 22.64
CA VAL A 103 66.63 -32.30 23.36
C VAL A 103 66.27 -31.11 22.48
N SER A 104 66.12 -29.94 23.09
CA SER A 104 65.94 -28.69 22.35
C SER A 104 67.09 -28.50 21.36
N GLN A 105 66.79 -28.36 20.08
CA GLN A 105 67.79 -28.20 19.03
C GLN A 105 67.21 -27.50 17.80
N THR A 106 68.09 -27.07 16.91
CA THR A 106 67.73 -26.50 15.61
C THR A 106 67.99 -27.53 14.52
N PHE A 107 66.98 -27.75 13.69
CA PHE A 107 67.07 -28.53 12.46
C PHE A 107 67.23 -27.60 11.27
N LYS A 108 67.88 -28.11 10.23
CA LYS A 108 68.01 -27.39 8.96
C LYS A 108 67.12 -28.08 7.93
N VAL A 109 66.10 -27.39 7.45
CA VAL A 109 65.17 -27.91 6.43
C VAL A 109 65.65 -27.45 5.06
N ALA A 110 65.74 -28.35 4.09
CA ALA A 110 66.11 -28.01 2.72
C ALA A 110 65.17 -28.67 1.72
N ILE A 111 64.95 -28.00 0.59
CA ILE A 111 64.06 -28.47 -0.48
C ILE A 111 64.88 -28.56 -1.76
N ARG A 112 64.73 -29.63 -2.53
CA ARG A 112 65.41 -29.79 -3.82
C ARG A 112 64.39 -30.11 -4.88
N LYS A 113 64.51 -29.48 -6.06
CA LYS A 113 63.71 -29.89 -7.22
C LYS A 113 64.35 -31.12 -7.87
N ALA A 114 63.66 -32.25 -7.84
CA ALA A 114 64.10 -33.49 -8.46
C ALA A 114 63.82 -33.49 -9.97
N ALA A 115 62.64 -33.03 -10.38
CA ALA A 115 62.25 -32.89 -11.79
C ALA A 115 61.20 -31.77 -11.97
N GLY A 116 61.02 -31.33 -13.22
CA GLY A 116 59.96 -30.39 -13.58
C GLY A 116 60.33 -28.90 -13.53
N GLU A 117 59.31 -28.06 -13.55
CA GLU A 117 59.37 -26.60 -13.55
C GLU A 117 59.42 -26.01 -12.14
N SER A 118 59.82 -24.74 -12.03
CA SER A 118 59.81 -24.05 -10.74
C SER A 118 58.39 -23.65 -10.36
N GLN A 119 57.94 -24.10 -9.20
CA GLN A 119 56.59 -23.92 -8.69
C GLN A 119 56.56 -23.09 -7.40
N LEU A 120 55.37 -22.63 -7.02
CA LEU A 120 55.10 -22.01 -5.73
C LEU A 120 55.11 -23.10 -4.67
N LEU A 121 56.01 -22.99 -3.70
CA LEU A 121 56.16 -23.93 -2.60
C LEU A 121 55.47 -23.38 -1.37
N SER A 122 54.67 -24.20 -0.71
CA SER A 122 54.10 -23.95 0.61
C SER A 122 54.67 -24.99 1.59
N LEU A 123 55.37 -24.53 2.62
CA LEU A 123 56.04 -25.35 3.62
C LEU A 123 55.45 -25.06 5.00
N PHE A 124 55.01 -26.11 5.68
CA PHE A 124 54.54 -26.08 7.07
C PHE A 124 55.45 -26.94 7.93
N CYS A 125 56.14 -26.35 8.92
CA CYS A 125 56.98 -27.10 9.87
C CYS A 125 56.34 -27.13 11.27
N LEU A 126 55.42 -28.07 11.43
CA LEU A 126 54.63 -28.27 12.64
C LEU A 126 55.51 -28.59 13.87
N SER A 127 55.06 -28.12 15.03
CA SER A 127 55.80 -28.17 16.31
C SER A 127 57.14 -27.41 16.33
N GLY A 128 57.43 -26.60 15.30
CA GLY A 128 58.48 -25.60 15.34
C GLY A 128 58.15 -24.53 16.38
N ALA A 129 59.08 -24.24 17.28
CA ALA A 129 59.00 -23.12 18.22
C ALA A 129 59.50 -21.81 17.60
N GLY A 130 60.11 -21.88 16.42
CA GLY A 130 60.55 -20.74 15.62
C GLY A 130 61.21 -21.22 14.34
N GLN A 131 60.93 -20.52 13.24
CA GLN A 131 61.43 -20.81 11.90
C GLN A 131 62.10 -19.54 11.34
N GLN A 132 63.28 -19.70 10.75
CA GLN A 132 64.11 -18.59 10.29
C GLN A 132 63.43 -17.77 9.18
N TYR A 133 62.86 -18.46 8.19
CA TYR A 133 62.11 -17.84 7.10
C TYR A 133 60.66 -18.25 7.17
N VAL A 134 59.78 -17.26 7.28
CA VAL A 134 58.34 -17.45 7.39
C VAL A 134 57.59 -16.48 6.47
N THR A 135 56.40 -16.87 6.09
CA THR A 135 55.42 -16.05 5.37
C THR A 135 54.06 -16.38 5.99
N PRO A 136 53.62 -15.63 7.01
CA PRO A 136 52.35 -15.89 7.70
C PRO A 136 51.13 -15.88 6.78
N THR A 137 51.07 -14.92 5.86
CA THR A 137 50.05 -14.81 4.80
C THR A 137 49.89 -16.11 4.02
N GLY A 138 48.64 -16.52 3.76
CA GLY A 138 48.31 -17.73 3.00
C GLY A 138 48.40 -19.03 3.80
N SER A 139 48.62 -18.96 5.12
CA SER A 139 48.73 -20.14 6.00
C SER A 139 47.38 -20.78 6.35
N ILE A 140 46.27 -20.22 5.87
CA ILE A 140 44.93 -20.83 5.94
C ILE A 140 44.74 -21.76 4.74
N ILE A 141 44.83 -23.07 4.97
CA ILE A 141 44.74 -24.10 3.93
C ILE A 141 43.67 -25.16 4.23
N GLY A 142 43.16 -25.81 3.20
CA GLY A 142 42.21 -26.92 3.32
C GLY A 142 40.77 -26.46 3.58
N HIS A 143 40.05 -27.16 4.45
CA HIS A 143 38.62 -26.90 4.70
C HIS A 143 38.26 -25.53 5.31
N PRO A 144 39.11 -24.85 6.11
CA PRO A 144 38.83 -23.46 6.54
C PRO A 144 38.90 -22.46 5.37
N ALA A 145 39.57 -22.79 4.26
CA ALA A 145 39.63 -21.95 3.07
C ALA A 145 38.38 -22.04 2.17
N LEU A 146 37.40 -22.88 2.52
CA LEU A 146 36.13 -22.97 1.80
C LEU A 146 35.26 -21.73 2.08
N GLU A 147 34.49 -21.30 1.08
CA GLU A 147 33.57 -20.15 1.21
C GLU A 147 32.48 -20.44 2.25
N GLU A 148 31.98 -21.67 2.28
CA GLU A 148 30.93 -22.12 3.19
C GLU A 148 31.42 -22.38 4.63
N ALA A 149 32.73 -22.41 4.84
CA ALA A 149 33.34 -22.56 6.15
C ALA A 149 33.57 -21.20 6.80
N VAL A 150 33.27 -21.09 8.09
CA VAL A 150 33.71 -19.97 8.93
C VAL A 150 35.07 -20.34 9.52
N ALA A 151 36.15 -19.84 8.94
CA ALA A 151 37.49 -19.87 9.50
C ALA A 151 37.59 -18.87 10.65
N VAL A 152 38.03 -19.35 11.80
CA VAL A 152 38.06 -18.58 13.03
C VAL A 152 39.49 -18.41 13.52
N GLY A 153 39.96 -17.16 13.49
CA GLY A 153 41.23 -16.74 14.10
C GLY A 153 41.14 -16.70 15.63
N ALA A 154 42.28 -16.56 16.30
CA ALA A 154 42.36 -16.61 17.77
C ALA A 154 42.77 -15.27 18.38
N ILE A 155 42.11 -14.89 19.48
CA ILE A 155 42.44 -13.77 20.36
C ILE A 155 42.48 -14.30 21.79
N ASN A 156 43.49 -13.90 22.55
CA ASN A 156 43.60 -14.29 23.96
C ASN A 156 42.52 -13.63 24.82
N VAL A 157 41.75 -14.40 25.59
CA VAL A 157 40.85 -13.82 26.62
C VAL A 157 41.56 -13.02 27.72
N SER A 158 42.88 -13.16 27.83
CA SER A 158 43.68 -12.40 28.80
C SER A 158 44.28 -11.13 28.22
N ASP A 159 44.13 -10.91 26.92
CA ASP A 159 44.44 -9.62 26.32
C ASP A 159 43.49 -8.57 26.90
N SER A 160 44.05 -7.48 27.42
CA SER A 160 43.26 -6.41 28.02
C SER A 160 42.42 -5.63 27.00
N GLY A 161 42.89 -5.54 25.74
CA GLY A 161 42.17 -4.88 24.65
C GLY A 161 41.21 -5.83 23.93
N LEU A 162 41.49 -7.13 24.02
CA LEU A 162 40.88 -8.19 23.21
C LEU A 162 40.99 -7.86 21.71
N ASP A 163 41.99 -7.11 21.29
CA ASP A 163 42.13 -6.52 19.96
C ASP A 163 43.40 -7.00 19.23
N THR A 164 44.16 -7.88 19.88
CA THR A 164 45.36 -8.49 19.30
C THR A 164 45.10 -9.94 18.91
N VAL A 165 45.21 -10.24 17.61
CA VAL A 165 45.20 -11.60 17.10
C VAL A 165 46.47 -12.33 17.55
N GLU A 166 46.33 -13.58 17.96
CA GLU A 166 47.44 -14.43 18.38
C GLU A 166 48.43 -14.66 17.23
N SER A 167 49.73 -14.43 17.47
CA SER A 167 50.78 -14.49 16.43
C SER A 167 50.94 -15.84 15.70
N TYR A 168 50.39 -16.91 16.26
CA TYR A 168 50.38 -18.22 15.61
C TYR A 168 49.13 -18.43 14.73
N SER A 169 48.08 -17.62 14.90
CA SER A 169 46.81 -17.78 14.18
C SER A 169 47.08 -17.66 12.69
N SER A 170 46.71 -18.67 11.91
CA SER A 170 46.93 -18.64 10.47
C SER A 170 46.23 -17.44 9.84
N GLU A 171 46.93 -16.81 8.90
CA GLU A 171 46.54 -15.58 8.22
C GLU A 171 46.16 -15.86 6.76
N GLY A 172 45.20 -15.09 6.26
CA GLY A 172 44.85 -15.11 4.87
C GLY A 172 45.74 -14.20 4.00
N PRO A 173 45.25 -13.84 2.81
CA PRO A 173 44.07 -14.45 2.20
C PRO A 173 44.38 -15.90 1.80
N ALA A 174 43.38 -16.77 1.77
CA ALA A 174 43.59 -18.17 1.40
C ALA A 174 43.72 -18.30 -0.13
N GLY A 175 44.79 -18.95 -0.59
CA GLY A 175 45.04 -19.24 -2.00
C GLY A 175 44.40 -20.56 -2.45
N ILE A 176 43.63 -20.52 -3.54
CA ILE A 176 43.03 -21.68 -4.19
C ILE A 176 43.58 -21.75 -5.60
N PHE A 177 44.21 -22.85 -6.00
CA PHE A 177 44.82 -22.97 -7.33
C PHE A 177 43.94 -23.74 -8.33
N PHE A 178 43.05 -24.61 -7.83
CA PHE A 178 42.22 -25.50 -8.65
C PHE A 178 40.75 -25.47 -8.20
N PRO A 179 39.79 -25.62 -9.15
CA PRO A 179 39.99 -25.81 -10.59
C PRO A 179 40.43 -24.54 -11.34
N ALA A 180 40.38 -23.37 -10.68
CA ALA A 180 40.92 -22.13 -11.19
C ALA A 180 41.54 -21.33 -10.03
N PRO A 181 42.58 -20.51 -10.30
CA PRO A 181 43.15 -19.63 -9.31
C PRO A 181 42.12 -18.65 -8.73
N GLU A 182 41.98 -18.64 -7.42
CA GLU A 182 41.10 -17.78 -6.65
C GLU A 182 41.79 -17.42 -5.32
N THR A 183 41.53 -16.22 -4.82
CA THR A 183 41.96 -15.77 -3.50
C THR A 183 40.72 -15.49 -2.67
N ARG A 184 40.65 -16.06 -1.46
CA ARG A 184 39.51 -15.89 -0.56
C ARG A 184 39.91 -15.13 0.69
N ALA A 185 39.10 -14.13 1.04
CA ALA A 185 39.28 -13.38 2.27
C ALA A 185 39.01 -14.32 3.45
N LYS A 186 40.07 -14.62 4.22
CA LYS A 186 40.07 -15.47 5.40
C LYS A 186 41.06 -14.89 6.41
N PRO A 187 40.93 -15.13 7.73
CA PRO A 187 39.79 -15.79 8.36
C PRO A 187 38.51 -14.96 8.20
N ASP A 188 37.35 -15.52 8.56
CA ASP A 188 36.09 -14.79 8.45
C ASP A 188 35.90 -13.83 9.63
N ILE A 189 36.33 -14.26 10.82
CA ILE A 189 36.28 -13.56 12.09
C ILE A 189 37.37 -14.11 13.02
N ALA A 190 37.66 -13.39 14.09
CA ALA A 190 38.47 -13.88 15.21
C ALA A 190 37.59 -14.12 16.46
N ALA A 191 37.91 -15.17 17.23
CA ALA A 191 37.23 -15.48 18.48
C ALA A 191 38.24 -15.88 19.57
N PHE A 192 37.72 -16.32 20.71
CA PHE A 192 38.49 -16.38 21.94
C PHE A 192 39.20 -17.72 22.17
N ASP A 193 40.49 -17.65 22.45
CA ASP A 193 41.30 -18.75 22.99
C ASP A 193 41.74 -18.45 24.44
N GLY A 194 42.55 -19.32 25.04
CA GLY A 194 42.95 -19.20 26.45
C GLY A 194 41.78 -19.41 27.41
N VAL A 195 40.74 -20.10 26.96
CA VAL A 195 39.45 -20.27 27.65
C VAL A 195 39.43 -21.45 28.59
N SER A 196 38.65 -21.37 29.66
CA SER A 196 38.44 -22.48 30.59
C SER A 196 37.66 -23.63 29.93
N ILE A 197 38.10 -24.87 30.15
CA ILE A 197 37.40 -26.07 29.65
C ILE A 197 36.77 -26.89 30.79
N SER A 198 35.68 -27.60 30.46
CA SER A 198 34.94 -28.46 31.40
C SER A 198 35.63 -29.79 31.74
N ASN A 199 36.78 -30.07 31.12
CA ASN A 199 37.51 -31.34 31.18
C ASN A 199 36.72 -32.56 30.63
N ALA A 200 35.66 -32.32 29.84
CA ALA A 200 34.99 -33.37 29.08
C ALA A 200 35.93 -33.94 27.99
N GLY A 201 35.76 -35.20 27.59
CA GLY A 201 36.54 -35.79 26.48
C GLY A 201 37.93 -36.32 26.84
N GLY A 202 38.26 -36.46 28.14
CA GLY A 202 39.53 -37.07 28.58
C GLY A 202 40.70 -36.09 28.75
N PHE A 203 40.46 -34.78 28.69
CA PHE A 203 41.47 -33.78 29.01
C PHE A 203 41.93 -33.88 30.48
N PRO A 204 43.24 -33.81 30.78
CA PRO A 204 43.76 -33.92 32.13
C PRO A 204 43.18 -32.85 33.06
N ARG A 205 42.95 -33.21 34.33
CA ARG A 205 42.64 -32.22 35.38
C ARG A 205 43.92 -31.42 35.70
N CYS A 206 44.03 -30.18 35.22
CA CYS A 206 45.03 -29.21 35.69
C CYS A 206 44.43 -28.20 36.68
N PRO A 207 45.22 -27.75 37.68
CA PRO A 207 44.88 -26.63 38.56
C PRO A 207 45.41 -25.27 38.05
N PRO A 208 44.82 -24.11 38.45
CA PRO A 208 43.50 -23.94 39.05
C PRO A 208 42.38 -23.84 37.98
N PHE A 209 42.72 -23.65 36.70
CA PHE A 209 41.83 -23.71 35.54
C PHE A 209 42.64 -24.18 34.32
N CYS A 210 42.27 -25.29 33.68
CA CYS A 210 42.81 -25.65 32.37
C CYS A 210 42.35 -24.60 31.36
N ARG A 211 43.28 -23.78 30.86
CA ARG A 211 43.02 -22.93 29.71
C ARG A 211 43.38 -23.69 28.43
N PHE A 212 42.49 -23.66 27.46
CA PHE A 212 42.71 -24.22 26.14
C PHE A 212 42.98 -23.10 25.15
N PHE A 213 44.07 -23.22 24.41
CA PHE A 213 44.61 -22.19 23.52
C PHE A 213 44.54 -22.67 22.07
N GLY A 214 44.71 -21.73 21.15
CA GLY A 214 44.70 -21.99 19.72
C GLY A 214 43.40 -21.59 19.04
N THR A 215 43.44 -21.50 17.72
CA THR A 215 42.23 -21.37 16.88
C THR A 215 41.27 -22.54 17.07
N SER A 216 41.78 -23.69 17.51
CA SER A 216 41.00 -24.84 17.99
C SER A 216 40.08 -24.52 19.18
N ALA A 217 40.46 -23.57 20.04
CA ALA A 217 39.64 -23.09 21.14
C ALA A 217 38.68 -21.97 20.69
N ALA A 218 39.08 -21.15 19.73
CA ALA A 218 38.29 -20.06 19.17
C ALA A 218 37.10 -20.55 18.32
N ALA A 219 37.32 -21.52 17.44
CA ALA A 219 36.30 -22.08 16.54
C ALA A 219 35.01 -22.55 17.26
N PRO A 220 35.05 -23.33 18.36
CA PRO A 220 33.83 -23.74 19.06
C PRO A 220 33.08 -22.57 19.73
N HIS A 221 33.72 -21.43 20.02
CA HIS A 221 32.99 -20.25 20.50
C HIS A 221 32.13 -19.64 19.39
N SER A 222 32.69 -19.51 18.19
CA SER A 222 31.93 -19.09 17.00
C SER A 222 30.77 -20.05 16.70
N ALA A 223 31.01 -21.36 16.75
CA ALA A 223 29.97 -22.37 16.57
C ALA A 223 28.87 -22.29 17.65
N ALA A 224 29.24 -21.99 18.90
CA ALA A 224 28.29 -21.81 19.99
C ALA A 224 27.39 -20.58 19.76
N VAL A 225 27.95 -19.46 19.28
CA VAL A 225 27.15 -18.28 18.90
C VAL A 225 26.19 -18.64 17.77
N ALA A 226 26.66 -19.31 16.71
CA ALA A 226 25.80 -19.78 15.63
C ALA A 226 24.63 -20.66 16.13
N ALA A 227 24.89 -21.55 17.10
CA ALA A 227 23.85 -22.36 17.72
C ALA A 227 22.84 -21.52 18.52
N LEU A 228 23.28 -20.44 19.19
CA LEU A 228 22.39 -19.50 19.88
C LEU A 228 21.53 -18.72 18.87
N LEU A 229 22.09 -18.29 17.74
CA LEU A 229 21.33 -17.66 16.67
C LEU A 229 20.24 -18.60 16.12
N LEU A 230 20.59 -19.87 15.87
CA LEU A 230 19.63 -20.90 15.46
C LEU A 230 18.57 -21.20 16.52
N SER A 231 18.91 -21.12 17.80
CA SER A 231 17.93 -21.26 18.88
C SER A 231 16.92 -20.11 18.88
N LYS A 232 17.38 -18.88 18.57
CA LYS A 232 16.52 -17.70 18.44
C LYS A 232 15.65 -17.78 17.17
N ASN A 233 16.24 -18.23 16.05
CA ASN A 233 15.54 -18.43 14.80
C ASN A 233 16.00 -19.72 14.09
N PRO A 234 15.22 -20.81 14.15
CA PRO A 234 15.60 -22.11 13.61
C PRO A 234 15.59 -22.16 12.07
N PHE A 235 15.13 -21.11 11.40
CA PHE A 235 15.04 -21.03 9.93
C PHE A 235 16.22 -20.32 9.26
N LEU A 236 17.21 -19.86 10.04
CA LEU A 236 18.42 -19.26 9.49
C LEU A 236 19.19 -20.25 8.61
N THR A 237 19.68 -19.76 7.47
CA THR A 237 20.61 -20.49 6.61
C THR A 237 22.06 -20.31 7.08
N PRO A 238 23.01 -21.15 6.65
CA PRO A 238 24.42 -20.91 6.92
C PRO A 238 24.91 -19.52 6.47
N PRO A 239 24.58 -19.02 5.27
CA PRO A 239 24.89 -17.64 4.89
C PRO A 239 24.32 -16.59 5.85
N ASP A 240 23.06 -16.70 6.28
CA ASP A 240 22.47 -15.74 7.25
C ASP A 240 23.28 -15.68 8.56
N ILE A 241 23.79 -16.82 9.02
CA ILE A 241 24.65 -16.91 10.20
C ILE A 241 26.02 -16.27 9.93
N GLN A 242 26.66 -16.59 8.81
CA GLN A 242 27.96 -15.99 8.45
C GLN A 242 27.86 -14.46 8.36
N ASP A 243 26.83 -13.96 7.68
CA ASP A 243 26.58 -12.54 7.50
C ASP A 243 26.33 -11.85 8.84
N ALA A 244 25.52 -12.44 9.71
CA ALA A 244 25.31 -11.91 11.06
C ALA A 244 26.62 -11.84 11.84
N LEU A 245 27.43 -12.91 11.84
CA LEU A 245 28.70 -12.94 12.58
C LEU A 245 29.71 -11.92 12.06
N ARG A 246 29.84 -11.78 10.73
CA ARG A 246 30.77 -10.81 10.11
C ARG A 246 30.29 -9.38 10.29
N ALA A 247 29.00 -9.10 10.06
CA ALA A 247 28.45 -7.75 10.11
C ALA A 247 28.43 -7.16 11.52
N THR A 248 28.37 -8.00 12.56
CA THR A 248 28.36 -7.55 13.95
C THR A 248 29.68 -7.73 14.69
N ALA A 249 30.71 -8.24 14.02
CA ALA A 249 32.04 -8.34 14.59
C ALA A 249 32.57 -6.95 14.96
N VAL A 250 33.33 -6.87 16.04
CA VAL A 250 34.05 -5.65 16.42
C VAL A 250 35.33 -5.61 15.62
N ASP A 251 35.44 -4.64 14.72
CA ASP A 251 36.66 -4.36 13.95
C ASP A 251 37.86 -4.14 14.89
N ILE A 252 38.92 -4.92 14.70
CA ILE A 252 40.15 -4.90 15.50
C ILE A 252 41.35 -5.00 14.56
N GLY A 253 42.53 -4.54 15.01
CA GLY A 253 43.69 -4.52 14.13
C GLY A 253 43.58 -3.42 13.07
N SER A 254 43.64 -3.80 11.80
CA SER A 254 43.52 -2.84 10.70
C SER A 254 42.06 -2.43 10.51
N ALA A 255 41.82 -1.23 9.98
CA ALA A 255 40.44 -0.77 9.78
C ALA A 255 39.78 -1.51 8.61
N GLY A 256 38.63 -2.13 8.88
CA GLY A 256 37.88 -2.96 7.93
C GLY A 256 38.46 -4.37 7.80
N PRO A 257 37.83 -5.23 6.97
CA PRO A 257 38.23 -6.63 6.89
C PRO A 257 39.69 -6.80 6.50
N ASP A 258 40.43 -7.60 7.28
CA ASP A 258 41.85 -7.87 7.10
C ASP A 258 42.18 -9.38 7.14
N ASP A 259 43.41 -9.70 6.76
CA ASP A 259 43.89 -11.08 6.61
C ASP A 259 44.23 -11.76 7.95
N ASP A 260 44.21 -11.01 9.07
CA ASP A 260 44.57 -11.50 10.40
C ASP A 260 43.32 -11.85 11.22
N SER A 261 42.37 -10.91 11.27
CA SER A 261 41.16 -10.95 12.10
C SER A 261 39.87 -11.16 11.29
N GLY A 262 39.94 -11.09 9.96
CA GLY A 262 38.77 -11.16 9.11
C GLY A 262 37.91 -9.92 9.29
N ALA A 263 36.60 -10.10 9.50
CA ALA A 263 35.70 -8.99 9.85
C ALA A 263 35.90 -8.46 11.29
N GLY A 264 36.80 -9.06 12.07
CA GLY A 264 37.13 -8.64 13.43
C GLY A 264 36.68 -9.64 14.50
N ARG A 265 36.67 -9.17 15.75
CA ARG A 265 36.36 -9.98 16.92
C ARG A 265 34.87 -10.30 17.03
N LEU A 266 34.56 -11.57 17.24
CA LEU A 266 33.22 -12.08 17.52
C LEU A 266 32.51 -11.32 18.66
N ASP A 267 31.34 -10.77 18.37
CA ASP A 267 30.40 -10.22 19.36
C ASP A 267 29.09 -11.02 19.35
N ALA A 268 28.93 -11.89 20.36
CA ALA A 268 27.78 -12.76 20.47
C ALA A 268 26.47 -12.00 20.72
N LEU A 269 26.52 -10.89 21.46
CA LEU A 269 25.32 -10.13 21.81
C LEU A 269 24.84 -9.33 20.59
N ALA A 270 25.75 -8.63 19.93
CA ALA A 270 25.42 -7.89 18.72
C ALA A 270 24.87 -8.82 17.62
N ALA A 271 25.49 -9.99 17.43
CA ALA A 271 24.97 -11.01 16.49
C ALA A 271 23.57 -11.48 16.86
N ALA A 272 23.31 -11.73 18.15
CA ALA A 272 21.99 -12.14 18.62
C ALA A 272 20.95 -11.04 18.44
N ASP A 273 21.30 -9.77 18.67
CA ASP A 273 20.40 -8.62 18.52
C ASP A 273 20.06 -8.33 17.04
N ALA A 274 20.98 -8.61 16.12
CA ALA A 274 20.75 -8.49 14.68
C ALA A 274 19.71 -9.50 14.16
N ILE A 275 19.61 -10.69 14.78
CA ILE A 275 18.64 -11.72 14.40
C ILE A 275 17.27 -11.46 15.04
N GLN A 276 16.21 -11.52 14.23
CA GLN A 276 14.84 -11.51 14.72
C GLN A 276 14.31 -12.94 14.95
N PRO A 277 13.48 -13.17 15.99
CA PRO A 277 12.75 -14.43 16.12
C PRO A 277 11.81 -14.59 14.90
N PRO A 278 11.47 -15.83 14.51
CA PRO A 278 10.54 -16.05 13.43
C PRO A 278 9.14 -15.59 13.83
N GLU A 279 8.33 -15.20 12.84
CA GLU A 279 6.92 -14.86 13.02
C GLU A 279 6.10 -16.08 13.48
N CYS A 280 6.46 -17.26 12.96
CA CYS A 280 5.79 -18.53 13.22
C CYS A 280 6.81 -19.66 13.42
N ALA A 281 6.42 -20.72 14.13
CA ALA A 281 7.17 -21.98 14.17
C ALA A 281 6.41 -23.11 13.48
N HIS A 282 5.08 -23.03 13.46
CA HIS A 282 4.18 -24.02 12.91
C HIS A 282 3.07 -23.35 12.10
N ASP A 283 2.49 -24.06 11.13
CA ASP A 283 1.38 -23.57 10.29
C ASP A 283 0.22 -23.01 11.12
N GLY A 284 -0.05 -23.62 12.30
CA GLY A 284 -1.11 -23.18 13.21
C GLY A 284 -0.86 -21.80 13.85
N ASP A 285 0.39 -21.34 13.91
CA ASP A 285 0.72 -19.99 14.39
C ASP A 285 0.31 -18.91 13.38
N CYS A 286 0.12 -19.31 12.11
CA CYS A 286 -0.21 -18.43 11.00
C CYS A 286 -1.70 -18.32 10.71
N SER A 287 -2.59 -18.79 11.58
CA SER A 287 -4.03 -18.69 11.33
C SER A 287 -4.49 -17.23 11.23
N ASP A 288 -4.92 -16.78 10.04
CA ASP A 288 -5.53 -15.46 9.83
C ASP A 288 -7.05 -15.46 10.10
N GLY A 289 -7.62 -16.63 10.38
CA GLY A 289 -9.05 -16.84 10.62
C GLY A 289 -9.89 -16.90 9.34
N ASN A 290 -9.25 -16.88 8.16
CA ASN A 290 -9.91 -17.00 6.87
C ASN A 290 -9.89 -18.46 6.38
N VAL A 291 -11.04 -19.13 6.42
CA VAL A 291 -11.20 -20.51 5.93
C VAL A 291 -10.93 -20.67 4.42
N CYS A 292 -10.83 -19.57 3.67
CA CYS A 292 -10.53 -19.56 2.25
C CYS A 292 -9.03 -19.36 1.92
N THR A 293 -8.18 -19.41 2.94
CA THR A 293 -6.73 -19.54 2.82
C THR A 293 -6.26 -20.81 3.54
N THR A 294 -5.17 -21.38 3.05
CA THR A 294 -4.34 -22.33 3.78
C THR A 294 -3.18 -21.55 4.34
N ASP A 295 -3.09 -21.56 5.66
CA ASP A 295 -2.02 -20.90 6.40
C ASP A 295 -0.86 -21.87 6.54
N ALA A 296 0.33 -21.42 6.15
CA ALA A 296 1.55 -22.20 6.22
C ALA A 296 2.67 -21.34 6.82
N CYS A 297 3.47 -21.93 7.68
CA CYS A 297 4.68 -21.32 8.18
C CYS A 297 5.85 -21.71 7.27
N GLU A 298 6.18 -20.83 6.34
CA GLU A 298 7.30 -21.05 5.42
C GLU A 298 8.54 -20.31 5.91
N ARG A 299 9.51 -21.07 6.42
CA ARG A 299 10.80 -20.55 6.92
C ARG A 299 10.65 -19.46 7.99
N GLY A 300 9.64 -19.57 8.84
CA GLY A 300 9.39 -18.63 9.93
C GLY A 300 8.66 -17.36 9.52
N ALA A 301 8.08 -17.33 8.32
CA ALA A 301 7.16 -16.30 7.85
C ALA A 301 5.79 -16.90 7.51
N CYS A 302 4.72 -16.19 7.83
CA CYS A 302 3.38 -16.66 7.53
C CYS A 302 3.03 -16.47 6.05
N GLN A 303 2.51 -17.53 5.44
CA GLN A 303 1.99 -17.55 4.08
C GLN A 303 0.52 -17.93 4.11
N HIS A 304 -0.31 -17.14 3.44
CA HIS A 304 -1.75 -17.37 3.33
C HIS A 304 -2.09 -17.66 1.87
N ALA A 305 -1.98 -18.94 1.49
CA ALA A 305 -2.24 -19.36 0.12
C ALA A 305 -3.73 -19.57 -0.08
N ARG A 306 -4.29 -19.00 -1.13
CA ARG A 306 -5.72 -19.12 -1.46
C ARG A 306 -6.12 -20.57 -1.74
N VAL A 307 -7.20 -21.06 -1.13
CA VAL A 307 -7.78 -22.36 -1.49
C VAL A 307 -8.45 -22.30 -2.87
N PRO A 308 -8.59 -23.45 -3.57
CA PRO A 308 -9.27 -23.51 -4.86
C PRO A 308 -10.69 -22.92 -4.82
N ASP A 309 -11.09 -22.26 -5.91
CA ASP A 309 -12.45 -21.76 -6.05
C ASP A 309 -13.49 -22.88 -5.93
N GLY A 310 -14.55 -22.59 -5.20
CA GLY A 310 -15.63 -23.53 -4.96
C GLY A 310 -15.45 -24.43 -3.74
N THR A 311 -14.31 -24.33 -3.02
CA THR A 311 -14.12 -24.97 -1.71
C THR A 311 -15.22 -24.49 -0.75
N THR A 312 -15.81 -25.42 0.00
CA THR A 312 -16.88 -25.11 0.95
C THR A 312 -16.34 -24.26 2.09
N CYS A 313 -17.07 -23.21 2.46
CA CYS A 313 -16.77 -22.36 3.59
C CYS A 313 -18.07 -21.97 4.31
N ASN A 314 -17.98 -21.10 5.31
CA ASN A 314 -19.13 -20.48 5.97
C ASN A 314 -18.80 -19.00 6.19
N ASP A 315 -19.61 -18.09 5.65
CA ASP A 315 -19.38 -16.64 5.74
C ASP A 315 -20.05 -16.02 6.98
N GLY A 316 -20.63 -16.85 7.84
CA GLY A 316 -21.39 -16.46 9.03
C GLY A 316 -22.78 -15.92 8.71
N ASN A 317 -23.20 -15.88 7.44
CA ASN A 317 -24.47 -15.35 7.01
C ASN A 317 -25.48 -16.47 6.78
N THR A 318 -26.39 -16.65 7.73
CA THR A 318 -27.47 -17.64 7.63
C THR A 318 -28.50 -17.35 6.53
N CYS A 319 -28.47 -16.16 5.92
CA CYS A 319 -29.27 -15.84 4.73
C CYS A 319 -28.69 -16.36 3.43
N THR A 320 -27.51 -16.98 3.43
CA THR A 320 -26.97 -17.72 2.29
C THR A 320 -26.99 -19.21 2.61
N ARG A 321 -27.31 -20.02 1.60
CA ARG A 321 -27.50 -21.48 1.77
C ARG A 321 -26.29 -22.28 1.34
N THR A 322 -25.36 -21.66 0.63
CA THR A 322 -24.20 -22.35 0.08
C THR A 322 -23.06 -21.36 -0.01
N ASP A 323 -22.11 -21.46 0.90
CA ASP A 323 -20.98 -20.54 0.93
C ASP A 323 -19.75 -21.24 0.36
N ARG A 324 -19.09 -20.54 -0.56
CA ARG A 324 -17.92 -21.05 -1.27
C ARG A 324 -16.84 -20.00 -1.37
N CYS A 325 -15.60 -20.46 -1.30
CA CYS A 325 -14.45 -19.61 -1.50
C CYS A 325 -14.40 -19.10 -2.94
N GLN A 326 -14.31 -17.78 -3.07
CA GLN A 326 -14.14 -17.08 -4.33
C GLN A 326 -13.13 -15.93 -4.14
N MET A 327 -12.09 -15.90 -4.96
CA MET A 327 -10.99 -14.92 -4.82
C MET A 327 -10.35 -14.83 -3.41
N GLY A 328 -10.35 -15.94 -2.66
CA GLY A 328 -9.76 -16.02 -1.31
C GLY A 328 -10.69 -15.54 -0.20
N VAL A 329 -11.95 -15.25 -0.53
CA VAL A 329 -12.96 -14.78 0.41
C VAL A 329 -14.11 -15.78 0.42
N CYS A 330 -14.68 -16.05 1.60
CA CYS A 330 -15.89 -16.85 1.68
C CYS A 330 -17.08 -16.03 1.18
N THR A 331 -17.74 -16.50 0.12
CA THR A 331 -18.88 -15.83 -0.48
C THR A 331 -20.12 -16.71 -0.39
N GLY A 332 -21.16 -16.20 0.27
CA GLY A 332 -22.45 -16.85 0.33
C GLY A 332 -23.24 -16.72 -0.96
N THR A 333 -23.74 -17.85 -1.47
CA THR A 333 -24.62 -17.94 -2.64
C THR A 333 -25.95 -18.61 -2.27
N ASN A 334 -26.89 -18.64 -3.21
CA ASN A 334 -28.24 -19.20 -3.00
C ASN A 334 -28.97 -18.54 -1.81
N ALA A 335 -29.13 -17.22 -1.89
CA ALA A 335 -29.79 -16.43 -0.85
C ALA A 335 -31.18 -16.98 -0.49
N VAL A 336 -31.52 -16.93 0.80
CA VAL A 336 -32.84 -17.25 1.32
C VAL A 336 -33.86 -16.32 0.67
N LEU A 337 -34.83 -16.91 -0.03
CA LEU A 337 -35.91 -16.17 -0.67
C LEU A 337 -36.92 -15.72 0.39
N CYS A 338 -36.92 -14.42 0.69
CA CYS A 338 -37.91 -13.78 1.57
C CYS A 338 -38.82 -12.86 0.73
N PRO A 339 -39.88 -13.38 0.09
CA PRO A 339 -40.77 -12.53 -0.68
C PRO A 339 -41.50 -11.55 0.25
N PRO A 340 -41.60 -10.26 -0.11
CA PRO A 340 -42.39 -9.33 0.67
C PRO A 340 -43.87 -9.68 0.54
N PRO A 341 -44.69 -9.51 1.59
CA PRO A 341 -46.12 -9.82 1.56
C PRO A 341 -46.92 -8.92 0.60
N ASP A 342 -46.45 -7.69 0.35
CA ASP A 342 -47.10 -6.70 -0.49
C ASP A 342 -46.11 -5.65 -1.03
N GLN A 343 -46.62 -4.64 -1.75
CA GLN A 343 -45.82 -3.57 -2.35
C GLN A 343 -45.20 -2.59 -1.33
N CYS A 344 -45.67 -2.59 -0.09
CA CYS A 344 -45.28 -1.67 0.98
C CYS A 344 -44.35 -2.27 2.03
N HIS A 345 -43.90 -3.50 1.83
CA HIS A 345 -42.88 -4.13 2.66
C HIS A 345 -41.65 -4.49 1.82
N ASN A 346 -40.48 -4.45 2.46
CA ASN A 346 -39.24 -4.91 1.85
C ASN A 346 -39.04 -6.41 2.12
N ALA A 347 -38.36 -7.08 1.20
CA ALA A 347 -37.76 -8.38 1.45
C ALA A 347 -36.55 -8.17 2.36
N ALA A 348 -36.57 -8.75 3.57
CA ALA A 348 -35.41 -8.74 4.44
C ALA A 348 -35.20 -10.13 5.07
N CYS A 349 -33.94 -10.50 5.22
CA CYS A 349 -33.51 -11.69 5.93
C CYS A 349 -32.49 -11.26 6.99
N ASP A 350 -32.64 -11.75 8.21
CA ASP A 350 -31.70 -11.51 9.30
C ASP A 350 -30.45 -12.41 9.13
N PRO A 351 -29.25 -11.86 8.88
CA PRO A 351 -28.05 -12.64 8.61
C PRO A 351 -27.59 -13.51 9.78
N ALA A 352 -28.01 -13.23 11.02
CA ALA A 352 -27.64 -14.04 12.19
C ALA A 352 -28.55 -15.26 12.38
N THR A 353 -29.84 -15.14 12.03
CA THR A 353 -30.85 -16.16 12.33
C THR A 353 -31.46 -16.83 11.10
N GLY A 354 -31.32 -16.24 9.92
CA GLY A 354 -31.91 -16.70 8.67
C GLY A 354 -33.42 -16.47 8.61
N THR A 355 -33.98 -15.75 9.59
CA THR A 355 -35.41 -15.47 9.65
C THR A 355 -35.79 -14.35 8.70
N CYS A 356 -36.84 -14.60 7.91
CA CYS A 356 -37.41 -13.57 7.06
C CYS A 356 -38.14 -12.53 7.91
N SER A 357 -37.86 -11.27 7.66
CA SER A 357 -38.63 -10.14 8.17
C SER A 357 -39.20 -9.33 7.01
N SER A 358 -40.30 -8.64 7.27
CA SER A 358 -40.95 -7.79 6.28
C SER A 358 -41.07 -6.37 6.85
N PRO A 359 -39.96 -5.62 6.93
CA PRO A 359 -40.01 -4.25 7.39
C PRO A 359 -40.79 -3.39 6.39
N ALA A 360 -41.60 -2.47 6.90
CA ALA A 360 -42.34 -1.52 6.08
C ALA A 360 -41.36 -0.65 5.28
N LYS A 361 -41.72 -0.36 4.03
CA LYS A 361 -41.03 0.63 3.21
C LYS A 361 -41.21 2.03 3.82
N PRO A 362 -40.29 2.97 3.55
CA PRO A 362 -40.45 4.35 3.98
C PRO A 362 -41.79 4.93 3.51
N ASP A 363 -42.41 5.73 4.39
CA ASP A 363 -43.63 6.45 4.05
C ASP A 363 -43.42 7.32 2.80
N GLY A 364 -44.39 7.31 1.88
CA GLY A 364 -44.28 7.99 0.58
C GLY A 364 -43.73 7.10 -0.55
N SER A 365 -43.30 5.86 -0.27
CA SER A 365 -42.93 4.90 -1.33
C SER A 365 -44.12 4.62 -2.24
N SER A 366 -43.89 4.54 -3.55
CA SER A 366 -44.97 4.25 -4.50
C SER A 366 -45.50 2.83 -4.31
N CYS A 367 -46.83 2.72 -4.39
CA CYS A 367 -47.54 1.45 -4.41
C CYS A 367 -48.79 1.60 -5.30
N ASN A 368 -49.63 0.59 -5.36
CA ASN A 368 -50.94 0.67 -6.01
C ASN A 368 -51.94 -0.12 -5.16
N ASP A 369 -52.99 0.54 -4.67
CA ASP A 369 -54.02 -0.07 -3.81
C ASP A 369 -55.14 -0.76 -4.61
N GLY A 370 -55.02 -0.76 -5.94
CA GLY A 370 -55.96 -1.35 -6.88
C GLY A 370 -57.16 -0.45 -7.19
N GLN A 371 -57.24 0.75 -6.60
CA GLN A 371 -58.40 1.63 -6.73
C GLN A 371 -58.07 2.81 -7.65
N ALA A 372 -58.73 2.88 -8.82
CA ALA A 372 -58.40 3.90 -9.81
C ALA A 372 -58.70 5.34 -9.33
N CYS A 373 -59.59 5.49 -8.35
CA CYS A 373 -60.01 6.76 -7.75
C CYS A 373 -59.20 7.21 -6.54
N THR A 374 -58.04 6.61 -6.29
CA THR A 374 -57.08 7.02 -5.26
C THR A 374 -55.72 7.19 -5.92
N ARG A 375 -55.15 8.42 -5.89
CA ARG A 375 -53.84 8.76 -6.49
C ARG A 375 -53.22 10.03 -5.86
N PRO A 376 -51.88 10.16 -5.78
CA PRO A 376 -50.91 9.08 -5.95
C PRO A 376 -51.00 8.11 -4.76
N ASP A 377 -50.85 6.82 -5.04
CA ASP A 377 -50.85 5.76 -4.03
C ASP A 377 -49.47 5.68 -3.39
N THR A 378 -49.44 5.85 -2.08
CA THR A 378 -48.19 5.79 -1.32
C THR A 378 -48.32 4.89 -0.10
N CYS A 379 -47.22 4.24 0.27
CA CYS A 379 -47.14 3.48 1.49
C CYS A 379 -47.20 4.43 2.68
N GLN A 380 -48.07 4.12 3.63
CA GLN A 380 -48.18 4.84 4.90
C GLN A 380 -48.27 3.81 6.02
N SER A 381 -47.24 3.73 6.85
CA SER A 381 -47.11 2.75 7.94
C SER A 381 -47.32 1.30 7.47
N GLY A 382 -46.73 0.94 6.32
CA GLY A 382 -46.80 -0.42 5.76
C GLY A 382 -48.07 -0.74 4.97
N VAL A 383 -49.02 0.19 4.84
CA VAL A 383 -50.25 -0.01 4.06
C VAL A 383 -50.24 0.90 2.84
N CYS A 384 -50.61 0.37 1.68
CA CYS A 384 -50.79 1.19 0.50
C CYS A 384 -52.07 2.02 0.60
N ARG A 385 -51.96 3.35 0.53
CA ARG A 385 -53.09 4.27 0.57
C ARG A 385 -52.91 5.37 -0.47
N GLY A 386 -53.92 5.62 -1.30
CA GLY A 386 -53.99 6.83 -2.10
C GLY A 386 -54.94 7.89 -1.54
N ASN A 387 -54.74 9.12 -1.98
CA ASN A 387 -55.68 10.21 -1.73
C ASN A 387 -56.84 10.12 -2.71
N ALA A 388 -58.08 10.30 -2.23
CA ALA A 388 -59.27 10.27 -3.08
C ALA A 388 -59.17 11.32 -4.19
N VAL A 389 -59.45 10.90 -5.43
CA VAL A 389 -59.58 11.80 -6.58
C VAL A 389 -60.78 12.71 -6.34
N VAL A 390 -60.50 14.01 -6.14
CA VAL A 390 -61.53 15.03 -6.01
C VAL A 390 -61.89 15.53 -7.41
N CYS A 391 -63.09 15.18 -7.86
CA CYS A 391 -63.64 15.72 -9.09
C CYS A 391 -64.24 17.09 -8.82
N LEU A 392 -63.79 18.11 -9.53
CA LEU A 392 -64.37 19.46 -9.47
C LEU A 392 -65.33 19.64 -10.66
N ALA A 393 -66.33 20.52 -10.50
CA ALA A 393 -67.13 20.97 -11.63
C ALA A 393 -66.22 21.61 -12.69
N SER A 394 -66.41 21.28 -13.98
CA SER A 394 -65.58 21.83 -15.05
C SER A 394 -65.75 23.33 -15.23
N ASP A 395 -66.97 23.83 -15.02
CA ASP A 395 -67.38 25.22 -15.21
C ASP A 395 -68.71 25.51 -14.47
N GLN A 396 -69.25 26.70 -14.66
CA GLN A 396 -70.49 27.16 -13.99
C GLN A 396 -71.74 26.34 -14.38
N CYS A 397 -71.71 25.62 -15.51
CA CYS A 397 -72.81 24.84 -16.06
C CYS A 397 -72.66 23.33 -15.87
N HIS A 398 -71.68 22.90 -15.08
CA HIS A 398 -71.52 21.50 -14.69
C HIS A 398 -71.54 21.35 -13.17
N GLU A 399 -72.01 20.20 -12.71
CA GLU A 399 -71.99 19.82 -11.31
C GLU A 399 -70.66 19.14 -10.95
N VAL A 400 -70.39 19.03 -9.64
CA VAL A 400 -69.26 18.26 -9.12
C VAL A 400 -69.38 16.80 -9.58
N GLY A 401 -68.34 16.30 -10.24
CA GLY A 401 -68.28 14.93 -10.75
C GLY A 401 -68.14 13.85 -9.68
N ILE A 402 -68.40 12.60 -10.07
CA ILE A 402 -68.05 11.40 -9.30
C ILE A 402 -66.96 10.66 -10.08
N CYS A 403 -65.92 10.21 -9.39
CA CYS A 403 -64.86 9.41 -9.99
C CYS A 403 -65.37 7.99 -10.31
N ASP A 404 -65.16 7.54 -11.55
CA ASP A 404 -65.46 6.17 -11.98
C ASP A 404 -64.43 5.19 -11.38
N PRO A 405 -64.86 4.23 -10.53
CA PRO A 405 -63.96 3.30 -9.85
C PRO A 405 -63.18 2.38 -10.79
N ALA A 406 -63.62 2.16 -12.03
CA ALA A 406 -62.94 1.30 -12.99
C ALA A 406 -61.85 2.03 -13.79
N THR A 407 -62.08 3.31 -14.11
CA THR A 407 -61.21 4.07 -15.02
C THR A 407 -60.41 5.18 -14.32
N GLY A 408 -60.85 5.63 -13.15
CA GLY A 408 -60.31 6.80 -12.45
C GLY A 408 -60.72 8.13 -13.09
N ALA A 409 -61.64 8.11 -14.07
CA ALA A 409 -62.11 9.30 -14.75
C ALA A 409 -63.22 10.00 -13.95
N CYS A 410 -63.15 11.33 -13.85
CA CYS A 410 -64.23 12.12 -13.27
C CYS A 410 -65.38 12.26 -14.28
N SER A 411 -66.60 11.96 -13.83
CA SER A 411 -67.80 12.35 -14.58
C SER A 411 -67.94 13.87 -14.60
N ASN A 412 -68.59 14.42 -15.63
CA ASN A 412 -68.87 15.86 -15.72
C ASN A 412 -70.34 16.09 -16.09
N PRO A 413 -71.27 15.88 -15.14
CA PRO A 413 -72.70 16.03 -15.41
C PRO A 413 -73.06 17.51 -15.62
N ALA A 414 -73.79 17.81 -16.69
CA ALA A 414 -74.32 19.14 -16.94
C ALA A 414 -75.40 19.50 -15.90
N LYS A 415 -75.43 20.77 -15.48
CA LYS A 415 -76.50 21.34 -14.66
C LYS A 415 -77.83 21.33 -15.42
N PRO A 416 -78.98 21.34 -14.70
CA PRO A 416 -80.28 21.47 -15.32
C PRO A 416 -80.37 22.70 -16.23
N ASP A 417 -80.99 22.54 -17.39
CA ASP A 417 -81.26 23.67 -18.30
C ASP A 417 -82.05 24.77 -17.56
N GLY A 418 -81.61 26.02 -17.70
CA GLY A 418 -82.14 27.16 -16.95
C GLY A 418 -81.37 27.53 -15.68
N SER A 419 -80.34 26.77 -15.29
CA SER A 419 -79.45 27.13 -14.18
C SER A 419 -78.70 28.43 -14.47
N ALA A 420 -78.58 29.31 -13.48
CA ALA A 420 -77.89 30.59 -13.64
C ALA A 420 -76.40 30.36 -13.94
N CYS A 421 -75.91 31.10 -14.92
CA CYS A 421 -74.51 31.21 -15.26
C CYS A 421 -74.24 32.63 -15.78
N ASP A 422 -72.99 32.93 -16.12
CA ASP A 422 -72.59 34.18 -16.77
C ASP A 422 -71.80 33.81 -18.03
N ASP A 423 -72.28 34.22 -19.20
CA ASP A 423 -71.61 33.93 -20.48
C ASP A 423 -70.53 34.97 -20.83
N GLY A 424 -70.34 35.96 -19.95
CA GLY A 424 -69.41 37.06 -20.10
C GLY A 424 -69.91 38.22 -20.96
N ASN A 425 -71.17 38.20 -21.42
CA ASN A 425 -71.79 39.27 -22.19
C ASN A 425 -72.75 40.11 -21.34
N ALA A 426 -72.35 41.36 -21.05
CA ALA A 426 -73.13 42.28 -20.23
C ALA A 426 -74.48 42.69 -20.87
N CYS A 427 -74.65 42.46 -22.17
CA CYS A 427 -75.85 42.83 -22.94
C CYS A 427 -76.88 41.72 -23.06
N THR A 428 -76.69 40.57 -22.41
CA THR A 428 -77.66 39.47 -22.37
C THR A 428 -77.95 39.11 -20.92
N ARG A 429 -79.22 39.10 -20.48
CA ARG A 429 -79.61 38.71 -19.11
C ARG A 429 -81.05 38.18 -19.02
N PRO A 430 -81.36 37.22 -18.12
CA PRO A 430 -80.40 36.42 -17.35
C PRO A 430 -79.79 35.29 -18.20
N ASP A 431 -78.50 35.03 -18.04
CA ASP A 431 -77.83 33.95 -18.76
C ASP A 431 -78.10 32.60 -18.09
N THR A 432 -78.34 31.60 -18.92
CA THR A 432 -78.73 30.27 -18.43
C THR A 432 -77.96 29.17 -19.12
N CYS A 433 -77.66 28.12 -18.35
CA CYS A 433 -77.09 26.91 -18.87
C CYS A 433 -78.08 26.21 -19.79
N ARG A 434 -77.63 25.80 -20.98
CA ARG A 434 -78.37 24.96 -21.91
C ARG A 434 -77.44 23.89 -22.47
N SER A 435 -77.77 22.63 -22.24
CA SER A 435 -76.98 21.47 -22.69
C SER A 435 -75.49 21.56 -22.30
N GLY A 436 -75.21 22.02 -21.07
CA GLY A 436 -73.85 22.14 -20.53
C GLY A 436 -73.07 23.39 -20.98
N ALA A 437 -73.64 24.27 -21.80
CA ALA A 437 -73.03 25.55 -22.17
C ALA A 437 -73.79 26.72 -21.54
N CYS A 438 -73.07 27.75 -21.09
CA CYS A 438 -73.73 28.99 -20.67
C CYS A 438 -74.18 29.78 -21.91
N THR A 439 -75.45 30.16 -21.96
CA THR A 439 -76.03 30.89 -23.09
C THR A 439 -76.67 32.19 -22.64
N GLY A 440 -76.35 33.28 -23.34
CA GLY A 440 -76.89 34.60 -23.13
C GLY A 440 -78.41 34.66 -23.22
N GLY A 441 -79.03 35.34 -22.25
CA GLY A 441 -80.48 35.60 -22.22
C GLY A 441 -80.96 36.68 -23.21
N ASP A 442 -82.07 37.33 -22.89
CA ASP A 442 -82.65 38.38 -23.74
C ASP A 442 -81.72 39.62 -23.83
N PRO A 443 -81.70 40.34 -24.97
CA PRO A 443 -80.91 41.56 -25.13
C PRO A 443 -81.35 42.67 -24.17
N VAL A 444 -80.40 43.32 -23.50
CA VAL A 444 -80.66 44.49 -22.66
C VAL A 444 -81.01 45.69 -23.55
N VAL A 445 -82.17 46.32 -23.30
CA VAL A 445 -82.63 47.54 -24.00
C VAL A 445 -82.12 48.77 -23.23
N CYS A 446 -81.49 49.72 -23.93
CA CYS A 446 -80.68 50.80 -23.34
C CYS A 446 -81.26 52.22 -23.53
N ASP A 447 -82.58 52.42 -23.48
CA ASP A 447 -83.25 53.73 -23.65
C ASP A 447 -84.03 54.06 -22.37
N ASP A 448 -83.43 54.83 -21.43
CA ASP A 448 -84.01 55.07 -20.08
C ASP A 448 -83.90 56.52 -19.59
N ASP A 449 -83.24 57.41 -20.33
CA ASP A 449 -82.95 58.78 -19.89
C ASP A 449 -83.81 59.87 -20.57
N HIS A 450 -84.63 59.53 -21.57
CA HIS A 450 -85.52 60.47 -22.29
C HIS A 450 -84.81 61.77 -22.74
N GLU A 451 -83.50 61.72 -22.96
CA GLU A 451 -82.68 62.87 -23.34
C GLU A 451 -82.55 62.87 -24.88
N PRO A 452 -83.26 63.75 -25.60
CA PRO A 452 -83.55 63.56 -27.03
C PRO A 452 -82.34 63.72 -27.98
N CYS A 453 -81.12 63.91 -27.46
CA CYS A 453 -79.93 64.19 -28.27
C CYS A 453 -78.73 63.23 -27.99
N THR A 454 -78.99 61.95 -27.65
CA THR A 454 -78.00 60.83 -27.59
C THR A 454 -78.27 59.73 -28.64
N ASP A 455 -77.30 58.82 -28.88
CA ASP A 455 -77.40 57.67 -29.80
C ASP A 455 -77.11 56.35 -29.04
N ASP A 456 -78.13 55.80 -28.38
CA ASP A 456 -77.95 54.75 -27.36
C ASP A 456 -77.70 53.35 -27.95
N ALA A 457 -76.70 52.64 -27.42
CA ALA A 457 -76.35 51.28 -27.84
C ALA A 457 -75.75 50.44 -26.70
N CYS A 458 -75.95 49.11 -26.74
CA CYS A 458 -75.35 48.19 -25.76
C CYS A 458 -73.99 47.66 -26.24
N ASP A 459 -72.96 47.79 -25.40
CA ASP A 459 -71.62 47.23 -25.60
C ASP A 459 -71.47 45.91 -24.80
N PRO A 460 -71.15 44.77 -25.45
CA PRO A 460 -71.09 43.45 -24.80
C PRO A 460 -70.17 43.33 -23.58
N GLN A 461 -69.19 44.23 -23.42
CA GLN A 461 -68.27 44.25 -22.28
C GLN A 461 -68.58 45.34 -21.26
N ARG A 462 -69.23 46.43 -21.68
CA ARG A 462 -69.46 47.63 -20.85
C ARG A 462 -70.92 47.88 -20.47
N GLY A 463 -71.87 47.18 -21.08
CA GLY A 463 -73.31 47.41 -20.91
C GLY A 463 -73.80 48.60 -21.75
N CYS A 464 -74.91 49.21 -21.36
CA CYS A 464 -75.51 50.34 -22.06
C CYS A 464 -74.60 51.57 -22.11
N LEU A 465 -74.42 52.14 -23.31
CA LEU A 465 -73.65 53.36 -23.57
C LEU A 465 -74.53 54.41 -24.26
N HIS A 466 -74.40 55.67 -23.82
CA HIS A 466 -75.23 56.82 -24.24
C HIS A 466 -74.37 57.99 -24.78
N PRO A 467 -73.79 57.88 -25.99
CA PRO A 467 -72.95 58.94 -26.56
C PRO A 467 -73.78 60.11 -27.15
N PRO A 468 -73.36 61.38 -26.97
CA PRO A 468 -74.07 62.55 -27.49
C PRO A 468 -73.93 62.72 -29.02
N LEU A 469 -74.98 63.24 -29.68
CA LEU A 469 -75.01 63.49 -31.14
C LEU A 469 -73.97 64.52 -31.61
N THR A 470 -73.33 64.30 -32.77
CA THR A 470 -72.32 65.20 -33.36
C THR A 470 -72.70 65.71 -34.76
N GLY A 471 -72.16 66.87 -35.17
CA GLY A 471 -72.36 67.45 -36.51
C GLY A 471 -73.58 68.37 -36.63
N VAL A 472 -74.07 68.63 -37.85
CA VAL A 472 -75.15 69.62 -38.11
C VAL A 472 -76.46 69.27 -37.34
N ARG A 473 -76.65 67.99 -36.98
CA ARG A 473 -77.77 67.50 -36.16
C ARG A 473 -77.71 68.01 -34.71
N SER A 474 -76.53 68.27 -34.15
CA SER A 474 -76.40 68.85 -32.81
C SER A 474 -76.71 70.36 -32.80
N VAL A 475 -76.60 71.04 -33.95
CA VAL A 475 -76.92 72.48 -34.10
C VAL A 475 -78.43 72.70 -34.30
N THR A 476 -79.13 71.77 -34.96
CA THR A 476 -80.60 71.79 -35.05
C THR A 476 -81.27 71.41 -33.72
N CYS A 477 -80.73 70.43 -32.97
CA CYS A 477 -81.21 70.11 -31.60
C CYS A 477 -81.12 71.35 -30.67
N TRP A 478 -80.12 72.24 -30.87
CA TRP A 478 -79.92 73.43 -30.02
C TRP A 478 -80.76 74.66 -30.43
N LEU A 479 -81.08 74.82 -31.72
CA LEU A 479 -81.89 75.95 -32.20
C LEU A 479 -83.40 75.76 -31.96
N ASP A 480 -83.90 74.52 -32.01
CA ASP A 480 -85.30 74.21 -31.69
C ASP A 480 -85.58 74.34 -30.17
N GLY A 481 -84.53 74.28 -29.33
CA GLY A 481 -84.63 74.49 -27.88
C GLY A 481 -84.75 75.96 -27.40
N ILE A 482 -84.70 76.96 -28.28
CA ILE A 482 -84.81 78.40 -27.89
C ILE A 482 -86.20 78.97 -28.20
N GLU A 483 -86.99 78.38 -29.12
CA GLU A 483 -88.38 78.82 -29.36
C GLU A 483 -89.39 78.34 -28.29
N GLU A 484 -89.06 77.29 -27.51
CA GLU A 484 -89.88 76.84 -26.37
C GLU A 484 -89.60 77.57 -25.05
N ALA A 485 -88.59 78.46 -24.98
CA ALA A 485 -88.17 79.12 -23.74
C ALA A 485 -88.58 80.61 -23.59
N LEU A 486 -89.27 81.23 -24.56
CA LEU A 486 -89.74 82.63 -24.44
C LEU A 486 -91.19 82.83 -24.92
N GLY A 487 -92.14 82.57 -24.01
CA GLY A 487 -93.58 82.74 -24.24
C GLY A 487 -94.38 83.26 -23.05
N ALA A 488 -94.04 84.45 -22.51
CA ALA A 488 -94.98 85.50 -22.04
C ALA A 488 -94.26 86.62 -21.22
N ALA A 489 -94.15 87.83 -21.80
CA ALA A 489 -93.83 89.15 -21.19
C ALA A 489 -92.44 89.33 -20.51
N SER A 490 -91.69 90.44 -20.57
CA SER A 490 -91.82 91.77 -21.18
C SER A 490 -90.42 92.30 -21.53
N ALA A 491 -90.35 93.33 -22.39
CA ALA A 491 -89.10 93.88 -22.91
C ALA A 491 -88.32 94.72 -21.87
N SER A 492 -87.21 94.17 -21.38
CA SER A 492 -85.87 94.78 -21.45
C SER A 492 -84.86 93.89 -20.71
N ASP A 493 -83.63 93.80 -21.24
CA ASP A 493 -82.41 93.34 -20.56
C ASP A 493 -81.99 91.87 -20.69
N ILE A 494 -81.42 91.53 -21.85
CA ILE A 494 -80.23 90.67 -21.87
C ILE A 494 -79.17 91.23 -22.84
N ARG A 495 -78.07 91.71 -22.28
CA ARG A 495 -76.74 91.51 -22.86
C ARG A 495 -75.70 91.29 -21.76
N ALA A 496 -74.91 90.24 -21.99
CA ALA A 496 -73.61 89.91 -21.40
C ALA A 496 -73.65 89.27 -20.00
N PRO A 497 -73.05 88.07 -19.78
CA PRO A 497 -71.63 87.82 -20.15
C PRO A 497 -71.23 86.33 -20.44
N VAL A 498 -70.83 85.99 -21.69
CA VAL A 498 -70.30 84.65 -22.09
C VAL A 498 -68.79 84.66 -22.44
N ARG A 499 -68.01 85.66 -22.01
CA ARG A 499 -66.60 85.80 -22.43
C ARG A 499 -65.51 85.16 -21.53
N ARG A 500 -65.79 84.28 -20.57
CA ARG A 500 -64.77 83.85 -19.56
C ARG A 500 -64.46 82.35 -19.39
N GLY A 501 -64.99 81.43 -20.18
CA GLY A 501 -64.83 79.98 -19.89
C GLY A 501 -63.63 79.25 -20.53
N ILE A 502 -63.00 79.79 -21.58
CA ILE A 502 -62.10 79.00 -22.47
C ILE A 502 -60.65 78.87 -21.92
N GLY A 503 -60.34 79.46 -20.75
CA GLY A 503 -58.98 79.50 -20.20
C GLY A 503 -58.50 78.26 -19.44
N THR A 504 -59.37 77.32 -19.07
CA THR A 504 -59.04 76.23 -18.12
C THR A 504 -58.68 74.88 -18.75
N ALA A 505 -58.83 74.71 -20.08
CA ALA A 505 -58.61 73.43 -20.76
C ALA A 505 -57.15 73.13 -21.15
N VAL A 506 -56.19 74.05 -20.92
CA VAL A 506 -54.79 73.92 -21.41
C VAL A 506 -53.79 73.46 -20.32
N MET A 507 -54.20 73.31 -19.06
CA MET A 507 -53.30 72.95 -17.94
C MET A 507 -53.23 71.44 -17.59
N ASP A 508 -54.13 70.59 -18.11
CA ASP A 508 -54.20 69.18 -17.70
C ASP A 508 -53.37 68.22 -18.58
N LEU A 509 -52.91 68.68 -19.75
CA LEU A 509 -52.16 67.84 -20.71
C LEU A 509 -50.65 67.74 -20.40
N THR A 510 -50.09 68.64 -19.59
CA THR A 510 -48.64 68.72 -19.32
C THR A 510 -48.18 67.86 -18.13
N SER A 511 -49.11 67.36 -17.30
CA SER A 511 -48.77 66.56 -16.11
C SER A 511 -48.53 65.07 -16.41
N ARG A 512 -49.03 64.57 -17.55
CA ARG A 512 -49.02 63.13 -17.88
C ARG A 512 -47.79 62.64 -18.66
N ILE A 513 -46.90 63.52 -19.13
CA ILE A 513 -45.71 63.15 -19.92
C ILE A 513 -44.44 63.02 -19.06
N GLN A 514 -44.43 63.54 -17.82
CA GLN A 514 -43.20 63.61 -17.00
C GLN A 514 -42.93 62.39 -16.09
N LEU A 515 -43.83 61.40 -16.02
CA LEU A 515 -43.74 60.29 -15.04
C LEU A 515 -43.36 58.91 -15.61
N THR A 516 -43.18 58.79 -16.93
CA THR A 516 -42.82 57.53 -17.59
C THR A 516 -41.34 57.40 -17.98
N ALA A 517 -40.50 58.40 -17.69
CA ALA A 517 -39.09 58.41 -18.09
C ALA A 517 -38.06 58.00 -17.00
N GLU A 518 -38.46 57.81 -15.74
CA GLU A 518 -37.52 57.44 -14.65
C GLU A 518 -37.66 55.99 -14.14
N ALA A 519 -38.67 55.23 -14.58
CA ALA A 519 -38.86 53.83 -14.18
C ALA A 519 -38.06 52.81 -15.02
N ALA A 520 -37.46 53.22 -16.14
CA ALA A 520 -36.76 52.31 -17.06
C ALA A 520 -35.23 52.14 -16.78
N ARG A 521 -34.69 52.71 -15.69
CA ARG A 521 -33.23 52.71 -15.41
C ARG A 521 -32.76 51.97 -14.15
N ALA A 522 -33.63 51.27 -13.41
CA ALA A 522 -33.22 50.51 -12.22
C ALA A 522 -33.82 49.10 -12.25
N GLY A 523 -33.12 48.16 -12.88
CA GLY A 523 -33.53 46.76 -13.00
C GLY A 523 -33.47 46.00 -11.67
N ASP A 524 -34.55 46.05 -10.89
CA ASP A 524 -34.77 45.17 -9.73
C ASP A 524 -36.28 44.88 -9.58
N SER A 525 -36.71 43.71 -10.08
CA SER A 525 -38.10 43.30 -10.24
C SER A 525 -38.83 42.95 -8.93
N LYS A 526 -38.24 43.21 -7.76
CA LYS A 526 -38.90 43.03 -6.45
C LYS A 526 -39.49 44.30 -5.84
N ARG A 527 -39.46 45.43 -6.55
CA ARG A 527 -40.08 46.70 -6.09
C ARG A 527 -41.36 47.12 -6.83
N GLU A 528 -41.75 46.41 -7.89
CA GLU A 528 -42.91 46.74 -8.73
C GLU A 528 -44.25 46.27 -8.13
N SER A 529 -44.27 45.17 -7.35
CA SER A 529 -45.51 44.69 -6.71
C SER A 529 -45.86 45.33 -5.36
N ARG A 530 -45.01 46.22 -4.81
CA ARG A 530 -45.29 46.93 -3.54
C ARG A 530 -45.83 48.36 -3.69
N MET A 531 -45.81 48.96 -4.88
CA MET A 531 -46.37 50.32 -5.11
C MET A 531 -47.73 50.34 -5.81
N LEU A 532 -48.20 49.23 -6.38
CA LEU A 532 -49.54 49.14 -7.00
C LEU A 532 -50.67 48.76 -6.02
N HIS A 533 -50.36 48.52 -4.74
CA HIS A 533 -51.34 48.05 -3.74
C HIS A 533 -51.69 49.07 -2.63
N SER A 534 -51.37 50.36 -2.75
CA SER A 534 -51.58 51.30 -1.62
C SER A 534 -52.21 52.68 -1.93
N ARG A 535 -53.00 52.87 -3.00
CA ARG A 535 -53.78 54.13 -3.19
C ARG A 535 -55.14 53.95 -3.90
N GLY A 536 -55.97 53.06 -3.37
CA GLY A 536 -57.41 52.99 -3.68
C GLY A 536 -58.26 53.14 -2.43
N ALA A 537 -58.15 54.26 -1.70
CA ALA A 537 -59.08 54.65 -0.63
C ALA A 537 -58.86 56.13 -0.24
N THR A 538 -59.50 57.03 -0.99
CA THR A 538 -60.21 58.29 -0.65
C THR A 538 -60.25 59.18 -1.87
#